data_AF-A0A7K2B232-F1
#
_entry.id   AF-A0A7K2B232-F1
#
_cell.length_a   1.000
_cell.length_b   1.000
_cell.length_c   1.000
_cell.angle_alpha   90.00
_cell.angle_beta   90.00
_cell.angle_gamma   90.00
#
_symmetry.space_group_name_H-M   'P 1'
#
loop_
_entity.id
_entity.type
_entity.pdbx_description
1 polymer ?
#
loop_
_entity_poly.entity_id
_entity_poly.type
_entity_poly.pdbx_seq_one_letter_code
_entity_poly.pdbx_strand_id
1 'polypeptide(L)'
;MKLRTGTGAAAAAVAVLLVTGACGAPDSNGVETPSATSAPPPATEPAPDPPGPPPEPVASPPPEPAPQTAPAEPPEPAEEPPTQPAAPPEPPADPAPSPTETLEEPEAASEPPPAPPTASEPQEVAGELLDEATIAALAARLASAQESVSSLQLRAYMSLTASLPGEPPVALQDVPLMTLIEVGDRARAEVDMGGLMAGFAGTSGGDPEVPMLPPLEMILEGETELYLRLASLLALDPDGELPPWLTDQLAEQDGDISELWGFVDLAGAGGAEALASLGVTPRAGLQDDFVGLLAGGLPEGALLEVRSIGPSEVMGIPTKEYSFVLDLAALSEVPEALGLLFSPDPGPGDSAASPGDFFGGLGGSRPFEFVIHVDSDDLIRRSIVVVDIGAILTRVFDELAQAEGLPEGADPFPELEYVMSMRMDAVVLNDPSLVVELPDPSLVVELPDWILEDGVF
;
A
#
# COMPACT_ATOMS: atom_id res chain seq x y z
N MET A 1 -2.48 34.64 -22.86
CA MET A 1 -2.94 33.64 -21.87
C MET A 1 -2.44 32.28 -22.31
N LYS A 2 -1.19 31.96 -21.98
CA LYS A 2 -0.70 30.58 -21.96
C LYS A 2 -0.91 30.15 -20.52
N LEU A 3 -1.96 29.38 -20.26
CA LEU A 3 -2.25 28.84 -18.93
C LEU A 3 -1.04 28.02 -18.50
N ARG A 4 -0.53 28.33 -17.30
CA ARG A 4 0.56 27.61 -16.64
C ARG A 4 0.01 26.25 -16.24
N THR A 5 0.14 25.27 -17.13
CA THR A 5 -0.01 23.82 -16.86
C THR A 5 0.98 23.31 -15.80
N GLY A 6 1.93 24.15 -15.35
CA GLY A 6 2.99 23.77 -14.42
C GLY A 6 2.57 23.57 -12.96
N THR A 7 1.51 24.21 -12.45
CA THR A 7 1.14 24.11 -11.02
C THR A 7 0.34 22.86 -10.70
N GLY A 8 -0.62 22.48 -11.54
CA GLY A 8 -1.32 21.18 -11.42
C GLY A 8 -0.36 20.01 -11.67
N ALA A 9 0.55 20.14 -12.63
CA ALA A 9 1.61 19.17 -12.86
C ALA A 9 2.63 19.12 -11.72
N ALA A 10 2.90 20.23 -11.01
CA ALA A 10 3.79 20.23 -9.83
C ALA A 10 3.12 19.62 -8.60
N ALA A 11 1.84 19.87 -8.34
CA ALA A 11 1.11 19.22 -7.25
C ALA A 11 0.88 17.73 -7.52
N ALA A 12 0.57 17.36 -8.77
CA ALA A 12 0.53 15.96 -9.21
C ALA A 12 1.92 15.33 -9.18
N ALA A 13 2.98 16.02 -9.60
CA ALA A 13 4.35 15.53 -9.51
C ALA A 13 4.83 15.44 -8.07
N VAL A 14 4.36 16.27 -7.14
CA VAL A 14 4.66 16.18 -5.70
C VAL A 14 3.86 15.06 -5.05
N ALA A 15 2.59 14.87 -5.40
CA ALA A 15 1.80 13.73 -4.94
C ALA A 15 2.35 12.41 -5.49
N VAL A 16 2.70 12.39 -6.78
CA VAL A 16 3.45 11.30 -7.41
C VAL A 16 4.79 11.17 -6.72
N LEU A 17 5.63 12.20 -6.54
CA LEU A 17 6.89 12.17 -5.77
C LEU A 17 6.72 11.96 -4.24
N LEU A 18 5.51 11.86 -3.70
CA LEU A 18 5.30 11.45 -2.30
C LEU A 18 4.88 9.98 -2.25
N VAL A 19 4.13 9.55 -3.27
CA VAL A 19 3.89 8.14 -3.57
C VAL A 19 5.15 7.46 -4.14
N THR A 20 6.02 8.22 -4.82
CA THR A 20 7.18 7.76 -5.59
C THR A 20 8.50 8.37 -5.12
N GLY A 21 8.55 9.42 -4.30
CA GLY A 21 9.79 9.85 -3.61
C GLY A 21 10.03 9.08 -2.31
N ALA A 22 9.07 8.23 -1.92
CA ALA A 22 9.35 7.00 -1.21
C ALA A 22 10.17 5.99 -2.06
N CYS A 23 10.29 6.20 -3.38
CA CYS A 23 11.21 5.48 -4.27
C CYS A 23 12.10 6.40 -5.12
N GLY A 24 13.25 6.79 -4.56
CA GLY A 24 14.47 7.08 -5.31
C GLY A 24 14.45 8.26 -6.30
N ALA A 25 15.10 9.36 -5.94
CA ALA A 25 15.43 10.41 -6.90
C ALA A 25 16.53 9.95 -7.88
N PRO A 26 16.45 10.28 -9.19
CA PRO A 26 17.53 10.01 -10.14
C PRO A 26 18.73 10.92 -9.87
N ASP A 27 19.92 10.30 -9.87
CA ASP A 27 21.23 10.91 -9.63
C ASP A 27 21.42 12.26 -10.33
N SER A 28 21.56 13.32 -9.52
CA SER A 28 22.12 14.59 -9.98
C SER A 28 23.60 14.67 -9.60
N ASN A 29 24.46 14.51 -10.61
CA ASN A 29 25.90 14.71 -10.53
C ASN A 29 26.26 16.06 -9.87
N GLY A 30 27.14 16.05 -8.84
CA GLY A 30 27.92 17.25 -8.54
C GLY A 30 28.79 17.26 -7.28
N VAL A 31 30.10 17.14 -7.51
CA VAL A 31 31.25 17.65 -6.72
C VAL A 31 31.85 16.71 -5.66
N GLU A 32 32.77 15.85 -6.13
CA GLU A 32 33.78 15.18 -5.33
C GLU A 32 34.75 16.21 -4.68
N THR A 33 34.97 16.09 -3.38
CA THR A 33 36.17 16.60 -2.70
C THR A 33 37.12 15.44 -2.41
N PRO A 34 38.44 15.60 -2.60
CA PRO A 34 39.37 14.48 -2.45
C PRO A 34 39.60 14.18 -0.96
N SER A 35 39.18 13.00 -0.51
CA SER A 35 39.54 12.47 0.81
C SER A 35 41.00 12.01 0.84
N ALA A 36 41.67 12.36 1.94
CA ALA A 36 43.07 12.06 2.18
C ALA A 36 43.31 10.55 2.43
N THR A 37 44.21 9.96 1.65
CA THR A 37 44.74 8.60 1.84
C THR A 37 45.42 8.46 3.21
N SER A 38 44.82 7.68 4.11
CA SER A 38 45.53 7.16 5.29
C SER A 38 46.20 5.82 4.94
N ALA A 39 47.48 5.71 5.32
CA ALA A 39 48.31 4.54 5.07
C ALA A 39 47.80 3.28 5.82
N PRO A 40 47.95 2.08 5.25
CA PRO A 40 47.53 0.84 5.90
C PRO A 40 48.42 0.52 7.12
N PRO A 41 47.86 -0.01 8.22
CA PRO A 41 48.63 -0.50 9.34
C PRO A 41 49.42 -1.77 8.98
N PRO A 42 50.53 -2.06 9.70
CA PRO A 42 51.38 -3.23 9.41
C PRO A 42 50.66 -4.55 9.74
N ALA A 43 50.87 -5.54 8.88
CA ALA A 43 50.29 -6.88 8.98
C ALA A 43 50.67 -7.61 10.27
N THR A 44 49.66 -8.12 10.96
CA THR A 44 49.80 -9.02 12.11
C THR A 44 50.10 -10.44 11.63
N GLU A 45 51.06 -11.08 12.28
CA GLU A 45 51.50 -12.46 12.05
C GLU A 45 50.35 -13.47 12.28
N PRO A 46 50.17 -14.52 11.45
CA PRO A 46 49.07 -15.47 11.61
C PRO A 46 49.24 -16.32 12.87
N ALA A 47 48.18 -16.40 13.67
CA ALA A 47 48.08 -17.34 14.78
C ALA A 47 48.01 -18.80 14.27
N PRO A 48 48.55 -19.79 15.01
CA PRO A 48 48.50 -21.19 14.62
C PRO A 48 47.07 -21.74 14.63
N ASP A 49 46.76 -22.57 13.63
CA ASP A 49 45.47 -23.22 13.44
C ASP A 49 45.00 -24.02 14.67
N PRO A 50 43.74 -23.90 15.09
CA PRO A 50 43.17 -24.74 16.12
C PRO A 50 43.04 -26.19 15.66
N PRO A 51 43.15 -27.17 16.57
CA PRO A 51 42.98 -28.59 16.24
C PRO A 51 41.55 -28.86 15.74
N GLY A 52 41.46 -29.56 14.61
CA GLY A 52 40.20 -29.88 13.94
C GLY A 52 39.22 -30.71 14.79
N PRO A 53 37.92 -30.63 14.49
CA PRO A 53 36.88 -31.32 15.23
C PRO A 53 37.00 -32.85 15.11
N PRO A 54 36.55 -33.60 16.14
CA PRO A 54 36.50 -35.06 16.07
C PRO A 54 35.50 -35.54 14.99
N PRO A 55 35.71 -36.73 14.42
CA PRO A 55 34.85 -37.25 13.36
C PRO A 55 33.43 -37.50 13.88
N GLU A 56 32.45 -37.12 13.05
CA GLU A 56 31.03 -37.30 13.32
C GLU A 56 30.63 -38.79 13.36
N PRO A 57 29.65 -39.16 14.20
CA PRO A 57 29.13 -40.52 14.24
C PRO A 57 28.32 -40.84 12.97
N VAL A 58 28.68 -41.95 12.33
CA VAL A 58 28.00 -42.46 11.13
C VAL A 58 26.57 -42.87 11.50
N ALA A 59 25.57 -42.20 10.92
CA ALA A 59 24.17 -42.55 11.10
C ALA A 59 23.86 -43.91 10.44
N SER A 60 23.15 -44.77 11.18
CA SER A 60 22.62 -46.04 10.67
C SER A 60 21.59 -45.79 9.55
N PRO A 61 21.51 -46.66 8.52
CA PRO A 61 20.53 -46.51 7.46
C PRO A 61 19.09 -46.66 7.99
N PRO A 62 18.13 -45.90 7.44
CA PRO A 62 16.73 -46.00 7.86
C PRO A 62 16.12 -47.35 7.47
N PRO A 63 15.11 -47.84 8.22
CA PRO A 63 14.43 -49.08 7.92
C PRO A 63 13.63 -48.99 6.62
N GLU A 64 13.66 -50.09 5.87
CA GLU A 64 12.95 -50.28 4.60
C GLU A 64 11.42 -50.18 4.80
N PRO A 65 10.68 -49.43 3.96
CA PRO A 65 9.23 -49.31 4.09
C PRO A 65 8.53 -50.63 3.75
N ALA A 66 7.56 -51.02 4.58
CA ALA A 66 6.71 -52.18 4.36
C ALA A 66 5.84 -52.01 3.11
N PRO A 67 5.50 -53.11 2.40
CA PRO A 67 4.69 -53.04 1.19
C PRO A 67 3.27 -52.52 1.49
N GLN A 68 2.90 -51.41 0.86
CA GLN A 68 1.55 -50.87 0.90
C GLN A 68 0.60 -51.79 0.11
N THR A 69 -0.45 -52.27 0.77
CA THR A 69 -1.60 -52.91 0.11
C THR A 69 -2.36 -51.89 -0.72
N ALA A 70 -2.66 -52.25 -1.97
CA ALA A 70 -3.42 -51.42 -2.91
C ALA A 70 -4.83 -51.06 -2.34
N PRO A 71 -5.33 -49.82 -2.56
CA PRO A 71 -6.70 -49.47 -2.23
C PRO A 71 -7.68 -50.26 -3.09
N ALA A 72 -8.78 -50.73 -2.48
CA ALA A 72 -9.88 -51.38 -3.18
C ALA A 72 -10.58 -50.37 -4.11
N GLU A 73 -10.94 -50.82 -5.32
CA GLU A 73 -11.68 -50.03 -6.30
C GLU A 73 -13.04 -49.56 -5.75
N PRO A 74 -13.44 -48.30 -6.01
CA PRO A 74 -14.76 -47.81 -5.64
C PRO A 74 -15.86 -48.50 -6.48
N PRO A 75 -17.05 -48.75 -5.91
CA PRO A 75 -18.14 -49.36 -6.63
C PRO A 75 -18.69 -48.45 -7.75
N GLU A 76 -19.05 -49.04 -8.88
CA GLU A 76 -19.63 -48.34 -10.03
C GLU A 76 -20.94 -47.60 -9.67
N PRO A 77 -21.19 -46.41 -10.24
CA PRO A 77 -22.44 -45.69 -10.05
C PRO A 77 -23.61 -46.44 -10.71
N ALA A 78 -24.75 -46.51 -10.00
CA ALA A 78 -25.98 -47.06 -10.54
C ALA A 78 -26.57 -46.14 -11.64
N GLU A 79 -27.09 -46.75 -12.71
CA GLU A 79 -27.71 -46.06 -13.83
C GLU A 79 -28.94 -45.23 -13.41
N GLU A 80 -28.97 -43.96 -13.83
CA GLU A 80 -30.13 -43.08 -13.65
C GLU A 80 -31.32 -43.49 -14.55
N PRO A 81 -32.57 -43.37 -14.08
CA PRO A 81 -33.75 -43.65 -14.88
C PRO A 81 -34.02 -42.52 -15.90
N PRO A 82 -34.61 -42.83 -17.07
CA PRO A 82 -34.83 -41.84 -18.12
C PRO A 82 -35.91 -40.82 -17.72
N THR A 83 -35.58 -39.54 -17.81
CA THR A 83 -36.51 -38.43 -17.68
C THR A 83 -37.36 -38.28 -18.94
N GLN A 84 -38.68 -38.32 -18.77
CA GLN A 84 -39.66 -38.10 -19.84
C GLN A 84 -39.94 -36.59 -19.96
N PRO A 85 -39.98 -35.99 -21.17
CA PRO A 85 -40.21 -34.55 -21.32
C PRO A 85 -41.64 -34.17 -20.90
N ALA A 86 -41.76 -33.28 -19.92
CA ALA A 86 -43.04 -32.67 -19.55
C ALA A 86 -43.50 -31.68 -20.62
N ALA A 87 -44.81 -31.68 -20.91
CA ALA A 87 -45.44 -30.78 -21.86
C ALA A 87 -45.36 -29.30 -21.41
N PRO A 88 -45.30 -28.34 -22.36
CA PRO A 88 -45.24 -26.92 -22.03
C PRO A 88 -46.56 -26.44 -21.40
N PRO A 89 -46.51 -25.55 -20.38
CA PRO A 89 -47.71 -25.00 -19.75
C PRO A 89 -48.43 -24.01 -20.67
N GLU A 90 -49.76 -24.00 -20.59
CA GLU A 90 -50.61 -23.02 -21.28
C GLU A 90 -50.42 -21.60 -20.70
N PRO A 91 -50.53 -20.55 -21.53
CA PRO A 91 -50.42 -19.17 -21.05
C PRO A 91 -51.63 -18.77 -20.20
N PRO A 92 -51.43 -18.04 -19.09
CA PRO A 92 -52.52 -17.59 -18.23
C PRO A 92 -53.41 -16.55 -18.92
N ALA A 93 -54.68 -16.56 -18.55
CA ALA A 93 -55.67 -15.60 -19.02
C ALA A 93 -55.41 -14.18 -18.49
N ASP A 94 -55.73 -13.20 -19.34
CA ASP A 94 -55.63 -11.76 -19.13
C ASP A 94 -56.35 -11.30 -17.83
N PRO A 95 -55.66 -10.61 -16.88
CA PRO A 95 -56.32 -10.07 -15.71
C PRO A 95 -57.04 -8.75 -16.04
N ALA A 96 -58.28 -8.65 -15.56
CA ALA A 96 -59.09 -7.43 -15.59
C ALA A 96 -58.43 -6.29 -14.78
N PRO A 97 -58.67 -5.01 -15.15
CA PRO A 97 -58.06 -3.88 -14.46
C PRO A 97 -58.65 -3.71 -13.05
N SER A 98 -57.77 -3.64 -12.06
CA SER A 98 -58.09 -3.25 -10.67
C SER A 98 -57.29 -1.99 -10.27
N PRO A 99 -57.77 -1.23 -9.27
CA PRO A 99 -57.65 0.22 -9.25
C PRO A 99 -56.32 0.71 -8.70
N THR A 100 -56.00 1.94 -9.06
CA THR A 100 -54.89 2.76 -8.59
C THR A 100 -54.86 2.84 -7.06
N GLU A 101 -53.98 2.06 -6.43
CA GLU A 101 -53.46 2.35 -5.09
C GLU A 101 -52.01 2.77 -5.24
N THR A 102 -51.74 4.01 -4.79
CA THR A 102 -50.44 4.63 -4.70
C THR A 102 -49.60 3.86 -3.68
N LEU A 103 -48.62 3.08 -4.16
CA LEU A 103 -47.56 2.50 -3.34
C LEU A 103 -46.49 3.57 -3.14
N GLU A 104 -46.36 4.05 -1.90
CA GLU A 104 -45.13 4.67 -1.43
C GLU A 104 -44.04 3.60 -1.41
N GLU A 105 -42.95 3.87 -2.13
CA GLU A 105 -41.73 3.08 -2.19
C GLU A 105 -41.05 3.09 -0.80
N PRO A 106 -40.67 1.94 -0.22
CA PRO A 106 -39.79 1.94 0.92
C PRO A 106 -38.39 2.34 0.43
N GLU A 107 -37.96 3.55 0.76
CA GLU A 107 -36.57 3.99 0.62
C GLU A 107 -35.67 2.97 1.33
N ALA A 108 -34.98 2.14 0.55
CA ALA A 108 -33.81 1.42 1.02
C ALA A 108 -32.74 2.48 1.30
N ALA A 109 -32.64 2.88 2.56
CA ALA A 109 -31.56 3.70 3.08
C ALA A 109 -30.26 2.89 3.03
N SER A 110 -29.65 2.84 1.84
CA SER A 110 -28.19 2.74 1.73
C SER A 110 -27.64 4.13 2.08
N GLU A 111 -27.64 4.46 3.37
CA GLU A 111 -26.84 5.61 3.82
C GLU A 111 -25.38 5.30 3.46
N PRO A 112 -24.70 6.17 2.68
CA PRO A 112 -23.27 6.07 2.55
C PRO A 112 -22.66 6.17 3.95
N PRO A 113 -21.51 5.50 4.22
CA PRO A 113 -20.83 5.65 5.50
C PRO A 113 -20.63 7.14 5.80
N PRO A 114 -20.74 7.56 7.08
CA PRO A 114 -20.59 8.96 7.46
C PRO A 114 -19.26 9.50 6.90
N ALA A 115 -19.31 10.65 6.24
CA ALA A 115 -18.14 11.31 5.70
C ALA A 115 -17.11 11.50 6.84
N PRO A 116 -15.84 11.13 6.62
CA PRO A 116 -14.82 11.31 7.63
C PRO A 116 -14.55 12.80 7.89
N PRO A 117 -14.05 13.13 9.09
CA PRO A 117 -13.80 14.51 9.47
C PRO A 117 -12.66 15.14 8.66
N THR A 118 -12.82 16.43 8.33
CA THR A 118 -11.81 17.26 7.66
C THR A 118 -10.59 17.52 8.56
N ALA A 119 -9.40 17.25 8.02
CA ALA A 119 -8.12 17.02 8.69
C ALA A 119 -7.38 18.24 9.30
N SER A 120 -8.05 19.30 9.74
CA SER A 120 -7.33 20.54 10.11
C SER A 120 -7.06 20.77 11.60
N GLU A 121 -7.66 19.98 12.50
CA GLU A 121 -7.33 20.00 13.93
C GLU A 121 -7.37 18.57 14.47
N PRO A 122 -6.43 18.13 15.34
CA PRO A 122 -6.57 16.87 16.06
C PRO A 122 -7.92 16.93 16.76
N GLN A 123 -8.86 16.11 16.31
CA GLN A 123 -10.20 16.17 16.86
C GLN A 123 -10.09 15.86 18.34
N GLU A 124 -10.76 16.64 19.17
CA GLU A 124 -10.94 16.31 20.57
C GLU A 124 -11.92 15.12 20.63
N VAL A 125 -11.46 13.94 20.23
CA VAL A 125 -12.29 12.74 20.17
C VAL A 125 -12.62 12.38 21.61
N ALA A 126 -13.91 12.42 21.95
CA ALA A 126 -14.36 12.06 23.28
C ALA A 126 -13.99 10.60 23.58
N GLY A 127 -13.02 10.39 24.47
CA GLY A 127 -12.52 9.06 24.81
C GLY A 127 -11.80 9.07 26.16
N GLU A 128 -11.73 7.89 26.78
CA GLU A 128 -10.97 7.70 28.02
C GLU A 128 -9.48 7.54 27.69
N LEU A 129 -8.63 8.40 28.26
CA LEU A 129 -7.18 8.28 28.17
C LEU A 129 -6.72 6.96 28.80
N LEU A 130 -5.94 6.19 28.06
CA LEU A 130 -5.38 4.93 28.55
C LEU A 130 -4.02 5.18 29.21
N ASP A 131 -3.78 4.47 30.32
CA ASP A 131 -2.46 4.43 30.93
C ASP A 131 -1.53 3.42 30.24
N GLU A 132 -0.22 3.57 30.48
CA GLU A 132 0.82 2.73 29.89
C GLU A 132 0.62 1.23 30.17
N ALA A 133 0.16 0.88 31.39
CA ALA A 133 -0.10 -0.51 31.75
C ALA A 133 -1.25 -1.11 30.93
N THR A 134 -2.30 -0.32 30.67
CA THR A 134 -3.44 -0.71 29.84
C THR A 134 -3.05 -0.84 28.37
N ILE A 135 -2.19 0.07 27.88
CA ILE A 135 -1.66 0.01 26.51
C ILE A 135 -0.80 -1.25 26.32
N ALA A 136 0.11 -1.54 27.25
CA ALA A 136 0.93 -2.75 27.21
C ALA A 136 0.07 -4.04 27.25
N ALA A 137 -0.99 -4.05 28.08
CA ALA A 137 -1.93 -5.16 28.13
C ALA A 137 -2.76 -5.30 26.85
N LEU A 138 -3.12 -4.19 26.18
CA LEU A 138 -3.77 -4.21 24.88
C LEU A 138 -2.83 -4.77 23.82
N ALA A 139 -1.60 -4.26 23.71
CA ALA A 139 -0.60 -4.72 22.76
C ALA A 139 -0.35 -6.24 22.84
N ALA A 140 -0.17 -6.76 24.06
CA ALA A 140 0.04 -8.18 24.29
C ALA A 140 -1.14 -9.07 23.82
N ARG A 141 -2.38 -8.57 23.95
CA ARG A 141 -3.58 -9.29 23.47
C ARG A 141 -3.66 -9.25 21.95
N LEU A 142 -3.46 -8.09 21.35
CA LEU A 142 -3.49 -7.90 19.89
C LEU A 142 -2.45 -8.80 19.20
N ALA A 143 -1.23 -8.88 19.75
CA ALA A 143 -0.13 -9.69 19.20
C ALA A 143 -0.51 -11.17 19.06
N SER A 144 -1.20 -11.73 20.06
CA SER A 144 -1.63 -13.12 20.00
C SER A 144 -2.78 -13.38 19.03
N ALA A 145 -3.59 -12.36 18.74
CA ALA A 145 -4.78 -12.51 17.90
C ALA A 145 -4.49 -12.34 16.41
N GLN A 146 -3.52 -11.49 16.04
CA GLN A 146 -3.23 -11.22 14.63
C GLN A 146 -2.65 -12.42 13.87
N GLU A 147 -2.04 -13.39 14.57
CA GLU A 147 -1.57 -14.66 13.96
C GLU A 147 -2.69 -15.44 13.23
N SER A 148 -3.97 -15.10 13.47
CA SER A 148 -5.13 -15.71 12.83
C SER A 148 -5.65 -14.98 11.58
N VAL A 149 -5.04 -13.85 11.19
CA VAL A 149 -5.41 -13.10 9.98
C VAL A 149 -4.94 -13.85 8.75
N SER A 150 -5.86 -14.15 7.82
CA SER A 150 -5.56 -14.88 6.58
C SER A 150 -5.78 -14.05 5.32
N SER A 151 -6.54 -12.95 5.42
CA SER A 151 -6.82 -12.07 4.29
C SER A 151 -7.17 -10.65 4.76
N LEU A 152 -6.64 -9.66 4.04
CA LEU A 152 -6.77 -8.24 4.36
C LEU A 152 -7.07 -7.44 3.09
N GLN A 153 -7.87 -6.38 3.20
CA GLN A 153 -8.03 -5.39 2.14
C GLN A 153 -7.59 -4.03 2.67
N LEU A 154 -6.62 -3.43 2.01
CA LEU A 154 -6.18 -2.06 2.26
C LEU A 154 -6.67 -1.14 1.16
N ARG A 155 -7.15 0.04 1.53
CA ARG A 155 -7.52 1.12 0.62
C ARG A 155 -6.81 2.39 1.04
N ALA A 156 -6.02 2.96 0.15
CA ALA A 156 -5.38 4.25 0.35
C ALA A 156 -6.21 5.34 -0.33
N TYR A 157 -6.42 6.44 0.40
CA TYR A 157 -7.15 7.62 -0.03
C TYR A 157 -6.27 8.85 0.17
N MET A 158 -6.39 9.82 -0.73
CA MET A 158 -5.73 11.11 -0.64
C MET A 158 -6.75 12.23 -0.56
N SER A 159 -6.53 13.11 0.41
CA SER A 159 -7.26 14.36 0.58
C SER A 159 -6.26 15.50 0.50
N LEU A 160 -6.36 16.35 -0.52
CA LEU A 160 -5.46 17.47 -0.77
C LEU A 160 -6.26 18.76 -0.86
N THR A 161 -6.05 19.68 0.07
CA THR A 161 -6.50 21.06 -0.05
C THR A 161 -5.29 21.97 -0.26
N ALA A 162 -5.24 22.65 -1.40
CA ALA A 162 -4.19 23.61 -1.74
C ALA A 162 -4.80 24.97 -2.03
N SER A 163 -4.31 26.02 -1.37
CA SER A 163 -4.73 27.39 -1.62
C SER A 163 -3.53 28.23 -2.09
N LEU A 164 -3.72 28.91 -3.22
CA LEU A 164 -2.75 29.79 -3.84
C LEU A 164 -3.25 31.24 -3.75
N PRO A 165 -2.40 32.22 -3.39
CA PRO A 165 -2.81 33.62 -3.34
C PRO A 165 -3.38 34.10 -4.69
N GLY A 166 -4.67 34.45 -4.70
CA GLY A 166 -5.36 34.94 -5.89
C GLY A 166 -5.93 33.85 -6.82
N GLU A 167 -5.83 32.58 -6.44
CA GLU A 167 -6.45 31.45 -7.13
C GLU A 167 -7.53 30.81 -6.22
N PRO A 168 -8.58 30.19 -6.78
CA PRO A 168 -9.52 29.42 -5.98
C PRO A 168 -8.81 28.21 -5.35
N PRO A 169 -9.19 27.82 -4.12
CA PRO A 169 -8.61 26.63 -3.49
C PRO A 169 -8.95 25.38 -4.30
N VAL A 170 -7.95 24.53 -4.49
CA VAL A 170 -8.07 23.18 -5.04
C VAL A 170 -8.34 22.26 -3.85
N ALA A 171 -9.45 21.52 -3.85
CA ALA A 171 -9.76 20.56 -2.80
C ALA A 171 -10.10 19.20 -3.43
N LEU A 172 -9.27 18.21 -3.14
CA LEU A 172 -9.48 16.80 -3.36
C LEU A 172 -9.84 16.19 -2.00
N GLN A 173 -10.92 15.44 -1.94
CA GLN A 173 -11.35 14.76 -0.73
C GLN A 173 -11.56 13.29 -1.04
N ASP A 174 -10.88 12.44 -0.27
CA ASP A 174 -10.97 10.99 -0.29
C ASP A 174 -10.85 10.40 -1.71
N VAL A 175 -9.93 10.93 -2.51
CA VAL A 175 -9.65 10.37 -3.84
C VAL A 175 -8.98 9.01 -3.64
N PRO A 176 -9.57 7.91 -4.13
CA PRO A 176 -8.94 6.60 -4.02
C PRO A 176 -7.62 6.62 -4.78
N LEU A 177 -6.55 6.24 -4.11
CA LEU A 177 -5.22 6.09 -4.70
C LEU A 177 -4.99 4.65 -5.11
N MET A 178 -5.25 3.74 -4.18
CA MET A 178 -4.84 2.35 -4.29
C MET A 178 -5.82 1.45 -3.55
N THR A 179 -6.11 0.29 -4.12
CA THR A 179 -6.72 -0.84 -3.43
C THR A 179 -5.74 -2.00 -3.45
N LEU A 180 -5.44 -2.55 -2.29
CA LEU A 180 -4.59 -3.72 -2.12
C LEU A 180 -5.45 -4.82 -1.46
N ILE A 181 -5.46 -6.01 -2.03
CA ILE A 181 -6.13 -7.19 -1.47
C ILE A 181 -5.08 -8.26 -1.26
N GLU A 182 -4.98 -8.77 -0.05
CA GLU A 182 -4.03 -9.80 0.34
C GLU A 182 -4.76 -11.05 0.81
N VAL A 183 -4.29 -12.20 0.33
CA VAL A 183 -4.82 -13.52 0.66
C VAL A 183 -3.64 -14.48 0.75
N GLY A 184 -3.28 -14.90 1.96
CA GLY A 184 -2.12 -15.76 2.18
C GLY A 184 -0.82 -15.12 1.71
N ASP A 185 -0.13 -15.77 0.78
CA ASP A 185 1.12 -15.32 0.18
C ASP A 185 0.93 -14.47 -1.09
N ARG A 186 -0.31 -14.13 -1.45
CA ARG A 186 -0.61 -13.35 -2.64
C ARG A 186 -1.19 -11.99 -2.29
N ALA A 187 -0.81 -10.99 -3.08
CA ALA A 187 -1.42 -9.68 -3.03
C ALA A 187 -1.82 -9.22 -4.43
N ARG A 188 -2.94 -8.51 -4.55
CA ARG A 188 -3.35 -7.81 -5.77
C ARG A 188 -3.48 -6.33 -5.44
N ALA A 189 -2.71 -5.49 -6.11
CA ALA A 189 -2.80 -4.05 -5.97
C ALA A 189 -3.37 -3.42 -7.26
N GLU A 190 -4.21 -2.42 -7.08
CA GLU A 190 -4.82 -1.64 -8.14
C GLU A 190 -4.64 -0.16 -7.79
N VAL A 191 -3.91 0.59 -8.61
CA VAL A 191 -3.65 2.04 -8.43
C VAL A 191 -4.50 2.82 -9.44
N ASP A 192 -5.39 3.67 -8.94
CA ASP A 192 -6.31 4.48 -9.75
C ASP A 192 -5.63 5.77 -10.25
N MET A 193 -4.76 5.61 -11.25
CA MET A 193 -4.08 6.73 -11.91
C MET A 193 -5.07 7.69 -12.58
N GLY A 194 -6.18 7.18 -13.10
CA GLY A 194 -7.22 7.98 -13.72
C GLY A 194 -7.91 8.90 -12.72
N GLY A 195 -8.30 8.37 -11.55
CA GLY A 195 -8.88 9.11 -10.44
C GLY A 195 -7.95 10.20 -9.91
N LEU A 196 -6.66 9.89 -9.76
CA LEU A 196 -5.64 10.86 -9.36
C LEU A 196 -5.55 12.02 -10.35
N MET A 197 -5.42 11.72 -11.65
CA MET A 197 -5.32 12.75 -12.70
C MET A 197 -6.62 13.56 -12.85
N ALA A 198 -7.78 12.91 -12.76
CA ALA A 198 -9.09 13.55 -12.84
C ALA A 198 -9.32 14.53 -11.68
N GLY A 199 -8.88 14.17 -10.47
CA GLY A 199 -8.91 15.05 -9.31
C GLY A 199 -8.19 16.37 -9.61
N PHE A 200 -6.96 16.32 -10.12
CA PHE A 200 -6.21 17.52 -10.46
C PHE A 200 -6.85 18.34 -11.59
N ALA A 201 -7.41 17.69 -12.61
CA ALA A 201 -7.97 18.35 -13.78
C ALA A 201 -9.27 19.12 -13.49
N GLY A 202 -10.14 18.57 -12.63
CA GLY A 202 -11.48 19.10 -12.32
C GLY A 202 -11.49 20.49 -11.66
N THR A 203 -10.35 20.97 -11.17
CA THR A 203 -10.25 22.27 -10.51
C THR A 203 -10.03 23.45 -11.46
N SER A 204 -9.76 23.19 -12.74
CA SER A 204 -9.40 24.22 -13.72
C SER A 204 -10.59 24.87 -14.46
N GLY A 205 -11.83 24.47 -14.17
CA GLY A 205 -13.05 25.10 -14.71
C GLY A 205 -13.26 24.97 -16.23
N GLY A 206 -12.41 24.22 -16.94
CA GLY A 206 -12.72 23.67 -18.25
C GLY A 206 -13.33 22.28 -18.12
N ASP A 207 -13.89 21.74 -19.20
CA ASP A 207 -14.11 20.30 -19.40
C ASP A 207 -12.80 19.73 -20.00
N PRO A 208 -11.75 19.42 -19.22
CA PRO A 208 -10.71 18.57 -19.76
C PRO A 208 -11.32 17.19 -19.94
N GLU A 209 -11.37 16.70 -21.19
CA GLU A 209 -11.48 15.26 -21.44
C GLU A 209 -10.21 14.63 -20.85
N VAL A 210 -10.26 14.26 -19.57
CA VAL A 210 -9.21 13.48 -18.94
C VAL A 210 -9.32 12.08 -19.55
N PRO A 211 -8.28 11.59 -20.23
CA PRO A 211 -8.31 10.22 -20.74
C PRO A 211 -8.53 9.29 -19.55
N MET A 212 -9.54 8.43 -19.66
CA MET A 212 -9.78 7.35 -18.69
C MET A 212 -8.62 6.37 -18.83
N LEU A 213 -7.60 6.54 -18.00
CA LEU A 213 -6.50 5.60 -17.91
C LEU A 213 -6.99 4.34 -17.17
N PRO A 214 -6.72 3.13 -17.69
CA PRO A 214 -6.93 1.93 -16.90
C PRO A 214 -6.10 2.00 -15.61
N PRO A 215 -6.59 1.45 -14.50
CA PRO A 215 -5.83 1.41 -13.26
C PRO A 215 -4.56 0.58 -13.46
N LEU A 216 -3.47 0.95 -12.79
CA LEU A 216 -2.27 0.12 -12.74
C LEU A 216 -2.56 -1.09 -11.86
N GLU A 217 -2.64 -2.25 -12.48
CA GLU A 217 -2.95 -3.49 -11.80
C GLU A 217 -1.71 -4.38 -11.72
N MET A 218 -1.47 -4.89 -10.51
CA MET A 218 -0.35 -5.77 -10.21
C MET A 218 -0.78 -6.90 -9.29
N ILE A 219 -0.16 -8.07 -9.47
CA ILE A 219 -0.30 -9.24 -8.60
C ILE A 219 1.08 -9.65 -8.12
N LEU A 220 1.19 -9.88 -6.83
CA LEU A 220 2.36 -10.40 -6.16
C LEU A 220 2.07 -11.82 -5.72
N GLU A 221 2.98 -12.73 -6.01
CA GLU A 221 2.96 -14.09 -5.49
C GLU A 221 4.24 -14.36 -4.70
N GLY A 222 4.07 -14.64 -3.42
CA GLY A 222 5.17 -14.72 -2.46
C GLY A 222 5.95 -13.41 -2.38
N GLU A 223 7.26 -13.54 -2.22
CA GLU A 223 8.20 -12.41 -2.17
C GLU A 223 8.96 -12.23 -3.49
N THR A 224 8.69 -13.07 -4.49
CA THR A 224 9.58 -13.27 -5.63
C THR A 224 8.93 -13.09 -6.99
N GLU A 225 7.61 -13.06 -7.09
CA GLU A 225 6.94 -13.01 -8.39
C GLU A 225 6.02 -11.80 -8.49
N LEU A 226 6.22 -10.99 -9.53
CA LEU A 226 5.40 -9.82 -9.83
C LEU A 226 4.79 -9.95 -11.22
N TYR A 227 3.48 -9.78 -11.28
CA TYR A 227 2.70 -9.75 -12.50
C TYR A 227 2.13 -8.34 -12.68
N LEU A 228 2.35 -7.71 -13.84
CA LEU A 228 1.91 -6.35 -14.17
C LEU A 228 0.97 -6.37 -15.37
N ARG A 229 -0.19 -5.71 -15.28
CA ARG A 229 -1.10 -5.60 -16.43
C ARG A 229 -0.51 -4.68 -17.48
N LEU A 230 -0.20 -5.20 -18.68
CA LEU A 230 0.52 -4.44 -19.71
C LEU A 230 -0.30 -3.27 -20.27
N ALA A 231 -1.62 -3.42 -20.32
CA ALA A 231 -2.54 -2.38 -20.73
C ALA A 231 -2.35 -1.07 -19.94
N SER A 232 -2.11 -1.21 -18.63
CA SER A 232 -1.90 -0.09 -17.73
C SER A 232 -0.56 0.59 -17.97
N LEU A 233 0.48 -0.18 -18.28
CA LEU A 233 1.81 0.34 -18.59
C LEU A 233 1.80 1.16 -19.88
N LEU A 234 1.13 0.65 -20.92
CA LEU A 234 1.03 1.37 -22.19
C LEU A 234 0.22 2.66 -22.09
N ALA A 235 -0.76 2.71 -21.19
CA ALA A 235 -1.54 3.91 -20.98
C ALA A 235 -0.71 5.07 -20.41
N LEU A 236 0.44 4.78 -19.77
CA LEU A 236 1.35 5.80 -19.25
C LEU A 236 2.18 6.48 -20.36
N ASP A 237 2.38 5.83 -21.50
CA ASP A 237 3.05 6.39 -22.69
C ASP A 237 2.24 6.12 -23.98
N PRO A 238 1.11 6.82 -24.17
CA PRO A 238 0.19 6.53 -25.29
C PRO A 238 0.78 6.86 -26.67
N ASP A 239 1.80 7.72 -26.72
CA ASP A 239 2.52 8.10 -27.95
C ASP A 239 3.79 7.24 -28.16
N GLY A 240 4.15 6.42 -27.18
CA GLY A 240 5.30 5.52 -27.22
C GLY A 240 5.13 4.43 -28.27
N GLU A 241 6.14 4.25 -29.12
CA GLU A 241 6.21 3.03 -29.94
C GLU A 241 6.39 1.83 -29.02
N LEU A 242 5.55 0.82 -29.17
CA LEU A 242 5.69 -0.44 -28.44
C LEU A 242 7.12 -0.96 -28.63
N PRO A 243 7.79 -1.41 -27.55
CA PRO A 243 9.07 -2.05 -27.68
C PRO A 243 8.99 -3.19 -28.71
N PRO A 244 10.01 -3.39 -29.56
CA PRO A 244 9.98 -4.43 -30.58
C PRO A 244 9.68 -5.82 -30.01
N TRP A 245 10.23 -6.13 -28.83
CA TRP A 245 9.97 -7.39 -28.14
C TRP A 245 8.49 -7.61 -27.79
N LEU A 246 7.79 -6.55 -27.38
CA LEU A 246 6.37 -6.61 -27.03
C LEU A 246 5.50 -6.68 -28.29
N THR A 247 5.91 -5.98 -29.35
CA THR A 247 5.25 -6.04 -30.65
C THR A 247 5.31 -7.45 -31.24
N ASP A 248 6.46 -8.10 -31.16
CA ASP A 248 6.64 -9.47 -31.64
C ASP A 248 5.77 -10.46 -30.84
N GLN A 249 5.72 -10.32 -29.51
CA GLN A 249 4.87 -11.14 -28.63
C GLN A 249 3.37 -10.97 -28.92
N LEU A 250 2.90 -9.72 -29.09
CA LEU A 250 1.52 -9.44 -29.47
C LEU A 250 1.13 -10.10 -30.80
N ALA A 251 2.05 -10.08 -31.78
CA ALA A 251 1.82 -10.69 -33.08
C ALA A 251 1.75 -12.22 -33.00
N GLU A 252 2.46 -12.85 -32.06
CA GLU A 252 2.43 -14.30 -31.84
C GLU A 252 1.16 -14.78 -31.15
N GLN A 253 0.59 -13.98 -30.25
CA GLN A 253 -0.56 -14.39 -29.45
C GLN A 253 -1.92 -14.08 -30.09
N ASP A 254 -1.98 -13.32 -31.19
CA ASP A 254 -3.24 -12.78 -31.78
C ASP A 254 -4.14 -12.13 -30.71
N GLY A 255 -3.50 -11.64 -29.64
CA GLY A 255 -4.12 -11.30 -28.38
C GLY A 255 -4.36 -9.80 -28.24
N ASP A 256 -5.40 -9.45 -27.49
CA ASP A 256 -5.61 -8.07 -27.06
C ASP A 256 -4.61 -7.75 -25.96
N ILE A 257 -3.81 -6.68 -26.12
CA ILE A 257 -2.90 -6.21 -25.07
C ILE A 257 -3.64 -5.89 -23.78
N SER A 258 -4.93 -5.58 -23.88
CA SER A 258 -5.79 -5.38 -22.72
C SER A 258 -5.82 -6.60 -21.80
N GLU A 259 -5.50 -7.80 -22.28
CA GLU A 259 -5.53 -9.08 -21.56
C GLU A 259 -4.16 -9.57 -21.10
N LEU A 260 -3.06 -9.00 -21.61
CA LEU A 260 -1.71 -9.46 -21.34
C LEU A 260 -1.15 -8.99 -19.99
N TRP A 261 -0.34 -9.86 -19.40
CA TRP A 261 0.41 -9.61 -18.16
C TRP A 261 1.90 -9.74 -18.40
N GLY A 262 2.67 -8.79 -17.91
CA GLY A 262 4.11 -8.90 -17.79
C GLY A 262 4.49 -9.62 -16.50
N PHE A 263 5.42 -10.56 -16.56
CA PHE A 263 5.96 -11.27 -15.40
C PHE A 263 7.40 -10.85 -15.14
N VAL A 264 7.72 -10.66 -13.86
CA VAL A 264 9.06 -10.35 -13.36
C VAL A 264 9.41 -11.31 -12.23
N ASP A 265 10.54 -11.99 -12.36
CA ASP A 265 11.15 -12.76 -11.27
C ASP A 265 12.05 -11.84 -10.43
N LEU A 266 11.61 -11.56 -9.21
CA LEU A 266 12.26 -10.71 -8.23
C LEU A 266 13.32 -11.44 -7.41
N ALA A 267 13.40 -12.77 -7.46
CA ALA A 267 14.33 -13.56 -6.66
C ALA A 267 15.81 -13.24 -6.94
N GLY A 268 16.12 -12.66 -8.10
CA GLY A 268 17.47 -12.27 -8.52
C GLY A 268 17.77 -10.78 -8.49
N ALA A 269 16.75 -9.91 -8.39
CA ALA A 269 16.86 -8.48 -8.69
C ALA A 269 16.94 -7.59 -7.43
N GLY A 270 17.07 -8.17 -6.23
CA GLY A 270 16.78 -7.42 -5.01
C GLY A 270 15.32 -6.98 -4.96
N GLY A 271 14.41 -7.72 -5.63
CA GLY A 271 13.09 -7.20 -5.97
C GLY A 271 12.17 -6.97 -4.78
N ALA A 272 12.46 -7.52 -3.59
CA ALA A 272 11.82 -7.06 -2.36
C ALA A 272 12.06 -5.55 -2.09
N GLU A 273 13.24 -5.03 -2.42
CA GLU A 273 13.56 -3.60 -2.35
C GLU A 273 12.80 -2.83 -3.44
N ALA A 274 12.71 -3.36 -4.66
CA ALA A 274 11.94 -2.73 -5.74
C ALA A 274 10.44 -2.65 -5.42
N LEU A 275 9.87 -3.71 -4.85
CA LEU A 275 8.48 -3.73 -4.40
C LEU A 275 8.23 -2.82 -3.19
N ALA A 276 9.17 -2.78 -2.24
CA ALA A 276 9.13 -1.84 -1.13
C ALA A 276 9.18 -0.40 -1.64
N SER A 277 9.98 -0.14 -2.68
CA SER A 277 10.06 1.16 -3.31
C SER A 277 8.70 1.57 -3.92
N LEU A 278 7.97 0.64 -4.54
CA LEU A 278 6.63 0.88 -5.06
C LEU A 278 5.55 1.01 -3.96
N GLY A 279 5.92 0.88 -2.68
CA GLY A 279 4.98 0.85 -1.56
C GLY A 279 4.08 -0.40 -1.56
N VAL A 280 4.43 -1.42 -2.35
CA VAL A 280 3.65 -2.65 -2.52
C VAL A 280 4.43 -3.82 -1.94
N THR A 281 4.67 -3.77 -0.63
CA THR A 281 5.03 -4.98 0.09
C THR A 281 3.76 -5.78 0.38
N PRO A 282 3.67 -7.06 -0.01
CA PRO A 282 2.55 -7.92 0.37
C PRO A 282 2.61 -8.11 1.89
N ARG A 283 1.85 -7.32 2.67
CA ARG A 283 1.92 -7.34 4.12
C ARG A 283 0.59 -7.00 4.79
N ALA A 284 0.06 -8.05 5.43
CA ALA A 284 -0.64 -8.03 6.72
C ALA A 284 0.16 -7.29 7.82
N GLY A 285 1.43 -6.97 7.50
CA GLY A 285 2.38 -6.20 8.28
C GLY A 285 1.87 -4.86 8.80
N LEU A 286 1.02 -4.05 8.15
CA LEU A 286 0.66 -2.76 8.77
C LEU A 286 0.06 -2.93 10.18
N GLN A 287 -0.76 -3.97 10.37
CA GLN A 287 -1.34 -4.29 11.68
C GLN A 287 -0.34 -5.03 12.58
N ASP A 288 0.37 -6.03 12.04
CA ASP A 288 1.37 -6.80 12.80
C ASP A 288 2.55 -5.95 13.27
N ASP A 289 2.99 -5.03 12.42
CA ASP A 289 4.07 -4.08 12.65
C ASP A 289 3.65 -3.04 13.68
N PHE A 290 2.44 -2.48 13.57
CA PHE A 290 1.91 -1.59 14.59
C PHE A 290 1.80 -2.30 15.95
N VAL A 291 1.32 -3.54 15.95
CA VAL A 291 1.23 -4.37 17.17
C VAL A 291 2.61 -4.72 17.72
N GLY A 292 3.57 -5.04 16.85
CA GLY A 292 4.97 -5.29 17.18
C GLY A 292 5.65 -4.07 17.77
N LEU A 293 5.37 -2.89 17.24
CA LEU A 293 5.83 -1.59 17.73
C LEU A 293 5.23 -1.25 19.10
N LEU A 294 3.93 -1.50 19.30
CA LEU A 294 3.30 -1.37 20.62
C LEU A 294 3.87 -2.37 21.65
N ALA A 295 4.17 -3.60 21.23
CA ALA A 295 4.66 -4.66 22.12
C ALA A 295 6.16 -4.55 22.43
N GLY A 296 6.97 -4.07 21.47
CA GLY A 296 8.41 -3.87 21.58
C GLY A 296 8.79 -2.66 22.44
N GLY A 297 7.83 -1.78 22.69
CA GLY A 297 8.03 -0.53 23.41
C GLY A 297 8.32 0.61 22.44
N LEU A 298 7.48 1.63 22.48
CA LEU A 298 7.64 2.83 21.69
C LEU A 298 8.84 3.67 22.18
N PRO A 299 9.56 4.36 21.28
CA PRO A 299 10.57 5.34 21.67
C PRO A 299 9.99 6.39 22.62
N GLU A 300 10.83 6.96 23.49
CA GLU A 300 10.39 8.02 24.39
C GLU A 300 9.86 9.21 23.58
N GLY A 301 8.64 9.65 23.87
CA GLY A 301 7.98 10.74 23.14
C GLY A 301 7.29 10.32 21.83
N ALA A 302 7.41 9.07 21.38
CA ALA A 302 6.70 8.60 20.18
C ALA A 302 5.20 8.41 20.41
N LEU A 303 4.79 8.01 21.60
CA LEU A 303 3.38 7.93 21.96
C LEU A 303 2.94 9.23 22.64
N LEU A 304 2.19 10.06 21.91
CA LEU A 304 1.68 11.32 22.45
C LEU A 304 0.40 11.08 23.24
N GLU A 305 -0.48 10.23 22.72
CA GLU A 305 -1.80 10.02 23.30
C GLU A 305 -2.41 8.68 22.88
N VAL A 306 -3.14 8.03 23.79
CA VAL A 306 -4.02 6.90 23.46
C VAL A 306 -5.37 7.07 24.11
N ARG A 307 -6.43 6.95 23.30
CA ARG A 307 -7.82 7.05 23.73
C ARG A 307 -8.58 5.78 23.42
N SER A 308 -9.37 5.34 24.38
CA SER A 308 -10.48 4.41 24.15
C SER A 308 -11.73 5.22 23.82
N ILE A 309 -12.16 5.18 22.57
CA ILE A 309 -13.27 6.01 22.06
C ILE A 309 -14.61 5.39 22.47
N GLY A 310 -14.79 4.09 22.24
CA GLY A 310 -16.02 3.40 22.64
C GLY A 310 -16.40 2.22 21.76
N PRO A 311 -17.65 1.75 21.86
CA PRO A 311 -18.18 0.71 20.98
C PRO A 311 -18.33 1.24 19.54
N SER A 312 -18.01 0.40 18.58
CA SER A 312 -18.04 0.66 17.15
C SER A 312 -18.46 -0.62 16.41
N GLU A 313 -18.61 -0.58 15.09
CA GLU A 313 -18.98 -1.74 14.28
C GLU A 313 -18.20 -1.74 12.96
N VAL A 314 -17.64 -2.89 12.60
CA VAL A 314 -16.95 -3.09 11.32
C VAL A 314 -17.57 -4.30 10.63
N MET A 315 -18.16 -4.10 9.45
CA MET A 315 -18.75 -5.18 8.66
C MET A 315 -19.78 -6.04 9.43
N GLY A 316 -20.61 -5.41 10.29
CA GLY A 316 -21.58 -6.13 11.12
C GLY A 316 -21.01 -6.76 12.40
N ILE A 317 -19.69 -6.65 12.61
CA ILE A 317 -18.99 -7.19 13.78
C ILE A 317 -18.85 -6.07 14.83
N PRO A 318 -19.38 -6.26 16.06
CA PRO A 318 -19.16 -5.32 17.15
C PRO A 318 -17.68 -5.23 17.50
N THR A 319 -17.18 -4.01 17.62
CA THR A 319 -15.79 -3.70 17.94
C THR A 319 -15.69 -2.64 19.02
N LYS A 320 -14.48 -2.43 19.52
CA LYS A 320 -14.10 -1.30 20.36
C LYS A 320 -13.03 -0.49 19.64
N GLU A 321 -13.23 0.81 19.59
CA GLU A 321 -12.37 1.75 18.88
C GLU A 321 -11.33 2.38 19.80
N TYR A 322 -10.09 2.41 19.32
CA TYR A 322 -8.94 3.01 19.98
C TYR A 322 -8.23 3.96 19.01
N SER A 323 -7.88 5.15 19.48
CA SER A 323 -7.07 6.12 18.72
C SER A 323 -5.71 6.28 19.40
N PHE A 324 -4.66 6.23 18.59
CA PHE A 324 -3.27 6.42 18.98
C PHE A 324 -2.73 7.63 18.22
N VAL A 325 -2.32 8.67 18.94
CA VAL A 325 -1.60 9.79 18.37
C VAL A 325 -0.11 9.56 18.59
N LEU A 326 0.60 9.41 17.48
CA LEU A 326 2.01 9.05 17.45
C LEU A 326 2.82 10.21 16.86
N ASP A 327 4.07 10.38 17.29
CA ASP A 327 4.97 11.40 16.75
C ASP A 327 5.95 10.80 15.74
N LEU A 328 5.81 11.17 14.45
CA LEU A 328 6.71 10.72 13.39
C LEU A 328 8.17 11.09 13.66
N ALA A 329 8.43 12.24 14.28
CA ALA A 329 9.80 12.67 14.54
C ALA A 329 10.48 11.74 15.53
N ALA A 330 9.79 11.34 16.60
CA ALA A 330 10.33 10.39 17.57
C ALA A 330 10.42 8.96 16.99
N LEU A 331 9.49 8.56 16.12
CA LEU A 331 9.59 7.30 15.40
C LEU A 331 10.78 7.29 14.42
N SER A 332 11.15 8.44 13.85
CA SER A 332 12.28 8.53 12.91
C SER A 332 13.64 8.23 13.51
N GLU A 333 13.77 8.33 14.84
CA GLU A 333 14.98 7.93 15.56
C GLU A 333 15.15 6.40 15.65
N VAL A 334 14.11 5.65 15.30
CA VAL A 334 14.12 4.19 15.22
C VAL A 334 13.80 3.80 13.77
N PRO A 335 14.83 3.63 12.92
CA PRO A 335 14.64 3.34 11.50
C PRO A 335 13.71 2.15 11.25
N GLU A 336 13.74 1.14 12.11
CA GLU A 336 12.81 0.01 12.01
C GLU A 336 11.35 0.49 12.09
N ALA A 337 11.03 1.41 13.00
CA ALA A 337 9.66 1.88 13.27
C ALA A 337 9.05 2.71 12.14
N LEU A 338 9.86 3.45 11.37
CA LEU A 338 9.38 4.13 10.17
C LEU A 338 9.33 3.20 8.95
N GLY A 339 10.23 2.21 8.89
CA GLY A 339 10.12 1.13 7.92
C GLY A 339 8.75 0.43 7.99
N LEU A 340 8.19 0.31 9.20
CA LEU A 340 6.83 -0.23 9.42
C LEU A 340 5.70 0.61 8.81
N LEU A 341 5.92 1.91 8.55
CA LEU A 341 4.86 2.84 8.12
C LEU A 341 5.08 3.41 6.71
N PHE A 342 6.33 3.53 6.25
CA PHE A 342 6.70 4.27 5.04
C PHE A 342 7.90 3.66 4.28
N SER A 343 8.24 2.38 4.49
CA SER A 343 9.42 1.71 3.89
C SER A 343 9.68 2.10 2.42
N PRO A 344 10.97 2.29 2.07
CA PRO A 344 11.82 1.12 1.86
C PRO A 344 13.05 1.07 2.77
N ASP A 345 13.39 -0.14 3.18
CA ASP A 345 14.68 -0.50 3.78
C ASP A 345 15.80 -0.09 2.81
N PRO A 346 16.68 0.86 3.17
CA PRO A 346 17.82 1.16 2.33
C PRO A 346 18.77 -0.02 2.46
N GLY A 347 18.84 -0.85 1.41
CA GLY A 347 19.87 -1.85 1.27
C GLY A 347 21.26 -1.25 1.59
N PRO A 348 22.24 -2.06 2.04
CA PRO A 348 23.49 -1.57 2.63
C PRO A 348 24.46 -0.83 1.67
N GLY A 349 23.99 -0.27 0.55
CA GLY A 349 24.81 0.26 -0.54
C GLY A 349 24.52 1.69 -1.01
N ASP A 350 23.28 2.18 -0.98
CA ASP A 350 22.92 3.42 -1.67
C ASP A 350 22.37 4.52 -0.76
N SER A 351 22.93 5.72 -0.94
CA SER A 351 22.69 6.92 -0.13
C SER A 351 21.39 7.63 -0.50
N ALA A 352 20.32 6.88 -0.78
CA ALA A 352 18.99 7.47 -0.78
C ALA A 352 18.69 7.89 0.67
N ALA A 353 18.26 9.14 0.86
CA ALA A 353 17.84 9.60 2.19
C ALA A 353 16.71 8.67 2.65
N SER A 354 16.97 7.85 3.68
CA SER A 354 15.94 6.98 4.22
C SER A 354 14.76 7.84 4.70
N PRO A 355 13.53 7.31 4.78
CA PRO A 355 12.44 8.02 5.45
C PRO A 355 12.86 8.53 6.83
N GLY A 356 13.67 7.75 7.56
CA GLY A 356 14.29 8.17 8.82
C GLY A 356 15.21 9.39 8.69
N ASP A 357 16.05 9.47 7.67
CA ASP A 357 16.88 10.65 7.43
C ASP A 357 16.05 11.87 6.99
N PHE A 358 15.05 11.61 6.13
CA PHE A 358 14.13 12.64 5.65
C PHE A 358 13.33 13.24 6.80
N PHE A 359 12.74 12.41 7.67
CA PHE A 359 11.92 12.84 8.81
C PHE A 359 12.74 13.24 10.04
N GLY A 360 13.92 12.66 10.25
CA GLY A 360 14.79 12.91 11.39
C GLY A 360 15.64 14.16 11.26
N GLY A 361 15.98 14.58 10.03
CA GLY A 361 16.58 15.90 9.77
C GLY A 361 15.61 17.07 10.03
N LEU A 362 14.36 16.72 10.23
CA LEU A 362 13.19 17.55 10.08
C LEU A 362 12.66 17.76 11.50
N GLY A 363 13.08 18.83 12.17
CA GLY A 363 12.90 18.97 13.63
C GLY A 363 11.43 18.90 14.08
N GLY A 364 11.21 18.78 15.39
CA GLY A 364 9.93 18.97 16.10
C GLY A 364 8.80 17.98 15.84
N SER A 365 7.79 18.04 16.72
CA SER A 365 6.71 17.06 16.79
C SER A 365 5.81 17.06 15.53
N ARG A 366 5.47 15.85 15.09
CA ARG A 366 4.68 15.55 13.89
C ARG A 366 3.65 14.48 14.23
N PRO A 367 2.54 14.89 14.86
CA PRO A 367 1.49 13.95 15.24
C PRO A 367 0.84 13.36 13.99
N PHE A 368 0.64 12.05 13.98
CA PHE A 368 -0.27 11.36 13.09
C PHE A 368 -1.18 10.45 13.92
N GLU A 369 -2.35 10.14 13.37
CA GLU A 369 -3.35 9.35 14.08
C GLU A 369 -3.44 7.95 13.49
N PHE A 370 -3.39 6.95 14.37
CA PHE A 370 -3.61 5.55 14.05
C PHE A 370 -4.82 5.05 14.85
N VAL A 371 -5.92 4.75 14.17
CA VAL A 371 -7.17 4.27 14.78
C VAL A 371 -7.30 2.79 14.51
N ILE A 372 -7.64 2.00 15.53
CA ILE A 372 -7.96 0.57 15.38
C ILE A 372 -9.34 0.24 15.92
N HIS A 373 -9.99 -0.71 15.27
CA HIS A 373 -11.24 -1.31 15.70
C HIS A 373 -10.99 -2.77 16.07
N VAL A 374 -11.08 -3.07 17.36
CA VAL A 374 -10.73 -4.37 17.92
C VAL A 374 -12.01 -5.12 18.30
N ASP A 375 -12.18 -6.35 17.85
CA ASP A 375 -13.36 -7.16 18.21
C ASP A 375 -13.23 -7.87 19.57
N SER A 376 -14.18 -8.74 19.91
CA SER A 376 -14.16 -9.49 21.17
C SER A 376 -13.08 -10.57 21.26
N ASP A 377 -12.51 -10.97 20.12
CA ASP A 377 -11.45 -11.96 20.00
C ASP A 377 -10.06 -11.28 19.91
N ASP A 378 -10.01 -9.98 20.17
CA ASP A 378 -8.83 -9.12 20.09
C ASP A 378 -8.22 -8.99 18.67
N LEU A 379 -9.01 -9.28 17.62
CA LEU A 379 -8.61 -9.09 16.24
C LEU A 379 -8.80 -7.63 15.80
N ILE A 380 -7.81 -7.06 15.07
CA ILE A 380 -7.96 -5.72 14.49
C ILE A 380 -8.80 -5.86 13.22
N ARG A 381 -10.09 -5.55 13.31
CA ARG A 381 -11.01 -5.63 12.17
C ARG A 381 -10.80 -4.51 11.16
N ARG A 382 -10.36 -3.35 11.64
CA ARG A 382 -10.04 -2.19 10.82
C ARG A 382 -8.94 -1.38 11.46
N SER A 383 -8.02 -0.88 10.66
CA SER A 383 -7.03 0.12 11.04
C SER A 383 -7.10 1.29 10.07
N ILE A 384 -7.09 2.51 10.61
CA ILE A 384 -7.11 3.75 9.85
C ILE A 384 -5.87 4.55 10.23
N VAL A 385 -5.03 4.88 9.24
CA VAL A 385 -3.87 5.75 9.44
C VAL A 385 -4.16 7.08 8.78
N VAL A 386 -4.05 8.18 9.51
CA VAL A 386 -4.21 9.53 8.99
C VAL A 386 -2.91 10.30 9.19
N VAL A 387 -2.28 10.67 8.08
CA VAL A 387 -1.01 11.41 8.05
C VAL A 387 -1.26 12.79 7.47
N ASP A 388 -0.94 13.85 8.21
CA ASP A 388 -0.93 15.22 7.71
C ASP A 388 0.40 15.50 6.99
N ILE A 389 0.41 15.22 5.70
CA ILE A 389 1.53 15.49 4.80
C ILE A 389 1.74 17.01 4.62
N GLY A 390 0.68 17.82 4.72
CA GLY A 390 0.76 19.27 4.63
C GLY A 390 1.67 19.84 5.71
N ALA A 391 1.43 19.46 6.97
CA ALA A 391 2.25 19.85 8.10
C ALA A 391 3.72 19.43 7.93
N ILE A 392 3.96 18.23 7.38
CA ILE A 392 5.31 17.73 7.07
C ILE A 392 5.98 18.62 6.01
N LEU A 393 5.31 18.85 4.88
CA LEU A 393 5.84 19.63 3.76
C LEU A 393 6.09 21.10 4.14
N THR A 394 5.15 21.74 4.84
CA THR A 394 5.32 23.12 5.34
C THR A 394 6.61 23.24 6.13
N ARG A 395 6.91 22.25 6.97
CA ARG A 395 8.13 22.25 7.76
C ARG A 395 9.41 22.03 6.94
N VAL A 396 9.36 21.14 5.95
CA VAL A 396 10.47 20.97 4.98
C VAL A 396 10.76 22.31 4.29
N PHE A 397 9.74 23.01 3.84
CA PHE A 397 9.91 24.30 3.20
C PHE A 397 10.42 25.39 4.15
N ASP A 398 9.97 25.41 5.41
CA ASP A 398 10.47 26.35 6.43
C ASP A 398 11.95 26.13 6.73
N GLU A 399 12.41 24.88 6.81
CA GLU A 399 13.83 24.55 7.01
C GLU A 399 14.67 24.89 5.79
N LEU A 400 14.20 24.58 4.58
CA LEU A 400 14.85 24.99 3.33
C LEU A 400 14.95 26.51 3.19
N ALA A 401 13.93 27.25 3.65
CA ALA A 401 13.94 28.71 3.67
C ALA A 401 14.95 29.29 4.68
N GLN A 402 15.26 28.56 5.75
CA GLN A 402 16.24 28.96 6.77
C GLN A 402 17.67 28.51 6.45
N ALA A 403 17.86 27.56 5.54
CA ALA A 403 19.18 27.11 5.12
C ALA A 403 19.98 28.28 4.51
N GLU A 404 21.14 28.58 5.10
CA GLU A 404 22.03 29.67 4.66
C GLU A 404 22.45 29.46 3.19
N GLY A 405 22.11 30.40 2.31
CA GLY A 405 22.51 30.33 0.89
C GLY A 405 21.48 30.84 -0.12
N LEU A 406 20.24 31.11 0.31
CA LEU A 406 19.27 31.75 -0.57
C LEU A 406 19.72 33.18 -0.93
N PRO A 407 19.69 33.56 -2.22
CA PRO A 407 20.09 34.89 -2.64
C PRO A 407 19.21 35.95 -1.96
N GLU A 408 19.84 37.01 -1.43
CA GLU A 408 19.15 38.16 -0.84
C GLU A 408 18.03 38.65 -1.79
N GLY A 409 16.77 38.55 -1.34
CA GLY A 409 15.59 39.00 -2.09
C GLY A 409 14.84 37.93 -2.88
N ALA A 410 15.22 36.65 -2.79
CA ALA A 410 14.29 35.58 -3.12
C ALA A 410 13.26 35.49 -1.99
N ASP A 411 11.98 35.75 -2.29
CA ASP A 411 10.87 35.22 -1.49
C ASP A 411 10.91 33.70 -1.75
N PRO A 412 11.37 32.88 -0.80
CA PRO A 412 11.72 31.50 -1.10
C PRO A 412 10.51 30.72 -1.61
N PHE A 413 9.32 31.01 -1.08
CA PHE A 413 8.05 30.49 -1.57
C PHE A 413 6.95 31.52 -1.27
N PRO A 414 6.00 31.80 -2.20
CA PRO A 414 4.80 32.55 -1.83
C PRO A 414 4.09 31.80 -0.69
N GLU A 415 3.41 32.54 0.22
CA GLU A 415 2.57 31.96 1.28
C GLU A 415 1.59 30.95 0.66
N LEU A 416 1.98 29.69 0.72
CA LEU A 416 1.32 28.57 0.10
C LEU A 416 0.76 27.75 1.25
N GLU A 417 -0.56 27.80 1.41
CA GLU A 417 -1.25 26.98 2.39
C GLU A 417 -1.61 25.66 1.73
N TYR A 418 -0.80 24.63 2.02
CA TYR A 418 -1.07 23.25 1.62
C TYR A 418 -1.51 22.47 2.86
N VAL A 419 -2.74 21.96 2.82
CA VAL A 419 -3.21 20.94 3.76
C VAL A 419 -3.36 19.66 2.95
N MET A 420 -2.36 18.79 3.05
CA MET A 420 -2.38 17.48 2.41
C MET A 420 -2.52 16.43 3.49
N SER A 421 -3.46 15.52 3.34
CA SER A 421 -3.65 14.39 4.23
C SER A 421 -3.78 13.11 3.43
N MET A 422 -3.10 12.07 3.89
CA MET A 422 -3.27 10.72 3.36
C MET A 422 -3.98 9.88 4.41
N ARG A 423 -4.99 9.14 3.97
CA ARG A 423 -5.72 8.20 4.80
C ARG A 423 -5.56 6.80 4.23
N MET A 424 -5.02 5.89 5.03
CA MET A 424 -5.01 4.46 4.72
C MET A 424 -6.07 3.76 5.57
N ASP A 425 -6.88 2.91 4.96
CA ASP A 425 -7.97 2.17 5.59
C ASP A 425 -7.79 0.69 5.29
N ALA A 426 -7.30 -0.07 6.26
CA ALA A 426 -7.11 -1.50 6.13
C ALA A 426 -8.18 -2.24 6.93
N VAL A 427 -8.83 -3.20 6.29
CA VAL A 427 -9.94 -4.00 6.83
C VAL A 427 -9.56 -5.47 6.76
N VAL A 428 -9.64 -6.16 7.90
CA VAL A 428 -9.46 -7.62 7.93
C VAL A 428 -10.73 -8.28 7.47
N LEU A 429 -10.61 -9.07 6.39
CA LEU A 429 -11.74 -9.76 5.79
C LEU A 429 -11.90 -11.18 6.38
N ASN A 430 -10.78 -11.87 6.63
CA ASN A 430 -10.73 -13.30 6.98
C ASN A 430 -11.78 -14.15 6.24
N ASP A 431 -11.96 -13.86 4.95
CA ASP A 431 -12.95 -14.53 4.11
C ASP A 431 -12.23 -15.63 3.33
N PRO A 432 -12.45 -16.91 3.64
CA PRO A 432 -11.78 -18.02 2.97
C PRO A 432 -12.23 -18.20 1.51
N SER A 433 -13.25 -17.48 1.06
CA SER A 433 -13.68 -17.46 -0.35
C SER A 433 -12.93 -16.44 -1.19
N LEU A 434 -12.22 -15.50 -0.57
CA LEU A 434 -11.34 -14.60 -1.30
C LEU A 434 -10.16 -15.39 -1.83
N VAL A 435 -9.88 -15.19 -3.12
CA VAL A 435 -8.75 -15.77 -3.82
C VAL A 435 -8.18 -14.68 -4.72
N VAL A 436 -6.87 -14.49 -4.65
CA VAL A 436 -6.13 -13.74 -5.68
C VAL A 436 -5.77 -14.73 -6.78
N GLU A 437 -6.52 -14.68 -7.88
CA GLU A 437 -6.28 -15.50 -9.06
C GLU A 437 -5.06 -14.98 -9.81
N LEU A 438 -4.14 -15.88 -10.14
CA LEU A 438 -3.03 -15.54 -11.03
C LEU A 438 -3.53 -15.36 -12.46
N PRO A 439 -2.81 -14.57 -13.27
CA PRO A 439 -3.06 -14.52 -14.70
C PRO A 439 -3.03 -15.91 -15.35
N ASP A 440 -3.80 -16.09 -16.43
CA ASP A 440 -3.66 -17.28 -17.28
C ASP A 440 -2.22 -17.31 -17.83
N PRO A 441 -1.44 -18.40 -17.61
CA PRO A 441 -0.06 -18.48 -18.07
C PRO A 441 0.12 -18.28 -19.58
N SER A 442 -0.93 -18.53 -20.39
CA SER A 442 -0.92 -18.26 -21.83
C SER A 442 -0.96 -16.77 -22.17
N LEU A 443 -1.39 -15.92 -21.23
CA LEU A 443 -1.45 -14.46 -21.36
C LEU A 443 -0.29 -13.76 -20.63
N VAL A 444 0.65 -14.52 -20.08
CA VAL A 444 1.82 -14.00 -19.38
C VAL A 444 3.01 -13.93 -20.33
N VAL A 445 3.70 -12.78 -20.34
CA VAL A 445 4.95 -12.57 -21.06
C VAL A 445 6.05 -12.18 -20.08
N GLU A 446 7.24 -12.76 -20.23
CA GLU A 446 8.39 -12.37 -19.41
C GLU A 446 8.83 -10.95 -19.76
N LEU A 447 8.90 -10.10 -18.74
CA LEU A 447 9.45 -8.75 -18.86
C LEU A 447 10.98 -8.84 -18.75
N PRO A 448 11.73 -8.14 -19.61
CA PRO A 448 13.19 -8.14 -19.51
C PRO A 448 13.69 -7.41 -18.26
N ASP A 449 14.71 -7.95 -17.59
CA ASP A 449 15.22 -7.47 -16.29
C ASP A 449 15.52 -5.96 -16.22
N TRP A 450 15.96 -5.34 -17.32
CA TRP A 450 16.29 -3.91 -17.38
C TRP A 450 15.10 -2.98 -17.11
N ILE A 451 13.86 -3.50 -17.25
CA ILE A 451 12.64 -2.79 -16.87
C ILE A 451 12.68 -2.37 -15.40
N LEU A 452 13.31 -3.17 -14.53
CA LEU A 452 13.51 -2.81 -13.13
C LEU A 452 14.75 -1.93 -12.90
N GLU A 453 15.82 -2.14 -13.68
CA GLU A 453 17.12 -1.48 -13.44
C GLU A 453 17.12 0.02 -13.79
N ASP A 454 16.39 0.42 -14.84
CA ASP A 454 16.44 1.80 -15.34
C ASP A 454 15.47 2.75 -14.60
N GLY A 455 14.74 2.27 -13.58
CA GLY A 455 13.76 3.08 -12.86
C GLY A 455 12.68 3.67 -13.79
N VAL A 456 12.37 2.94 -14.87
CA VAL A 456 11.34 3.35 -15.85
C VAL A 456 9.93 3.25 -15.25
N PHE A 457 9.80 2.68 -14.05
CA PHE A 457 8.57 2.57 -13.25
C PHE A 457 8.59 3.50 -12.05
#